data_AF-A0A9D4RUL7-F1
#
_entry.id   AF-A0A9D4RUL7-F1
#
_cell.length_a   1.000
_cell.length_b   1.000
_cell.length_c   1.000
_cell.angle_alpha   90.00
_cell.angle_beta   90.00
_cell.angle_gamma   90.00
#
_symmetry.space_group_name_H-M   'P 1'
#
loop_
_entity.id
_entity.type
_entity.pdbx_description
1 polymer ?
#
loop_
_entity_poly.entity_id
_entity_poly.type
_entity_poly.pdbx_seq_one_letter_code
_entity_poly.pdbx_strand_id
1 'polypeptide(L)' 'MDDTVRTCIKTCFPRARLVSRAYKRLYFPESAQQQTRLDVERLASLVSAHDVVFLLLDTRESRWLPTVMAAANNKASKA' A
#
# COMPACT_ATOMS: atom_id res chain seq x y z
N MET A 1 -7.47 -10.53 -1.64
CA MET A 1 -6.12 -9.97 -1.80
C MET A 1 -5.73 -10.28 -3.23
N ASP A 2 -6.21 -9.46 -4.17
CA ASP A 2 -6.12 -9.68 -5.61
C ASP A 2 -4.69 -9.96 -6.08
N ASP A 3 -4.54 -10.90 -7.02
CA ASP A 3 -3.25 -11.28 -7.61
C ASP A 3 -2.53 -10.11 -8.28
N THR A 4 -3.29 -9.07 -8.66
CA THR A 4 -2.78 -7.77 -9.12
C THR A 4 -1.87 -7.10 -8.08
N VAL A 5 -2.31 -7.03 -6.82
CA VAL A 5 -1.54 -6.37 -5.74
C VAL A 5 -0.27 -7.17 -5.43
N ARG A 6 -0.37 -8.50 -5.40
CA ARG A 6 0.78 -9.38 -5.20
C ARG A 6 1.82 -9.21 -6.31
N THR A 7 1.37 -9.04 -7.54
CA THR A 7 2.23 -8.79 -8.70
C THR A 7 2.88 -7.41 -8.59
N CYS A 8 2.11 -6.35 -8.33
CA CYS A 8 2.64 -4.99 -8.16
C CYS A 8 3.69 -4.90 -7.03
N ILE A 9 3.48 -5.58 -5.90
CA ILE A 9 4.45 -5.59 -4.80
C ILE A 9 5.79 -6.21 -5.25
N LYS A 10 5.75 -7.33 -5.98
CA LYS A 10 6.97 -7.97 -6.50
C LYS A 10 7.67 -7.11 -7.54
N THR A 11 6.91 -6.41 -8.38
CA THR A 11 7.45 -5.51 -9.41
C THR A 11 8.06 -4.25 -8.80
N CYS A 12 7.41 -3.62 -7.83
CA CYS A 12 7.91 -2.41 -7.16
C CYS A 12 9.05 -2.69 -6.17
N PHE A 13 9.09 -3.88 -5.57
CA PHE A 13 10.13 -4.27 -4.63
C PHE A 13 10.77 -5.61 -5.02
N PRO A 14 11.58 -5.65 -6.10
CA PRO A 14 12.23 -6.89 -6.56
C PRO A 14 13.23 -7.44 -5.53
N ARG A 15 13.72 -6.59 -4.62
CA ARG A 15 14.58 -6.96 -3.48
C ARG A 15 13.84 -7.06 -2.14
N ALA A 16 12.50 -7.01 -2.11
CA ALA A 16 11.77 -7.28 -0.88
C ALA A 16 12.03 -8.72 -0.43
N ARG A 17 12.99 -8.89 0.48
CA ARG A 17 13.15 -10.13 1.23
C ARG A 17 11.93 -10.22 2.12
N LEU A 18 10.98 -11.07 1.73
CA LEU A 18 9.83 -11.42 2.56
C LEU A 18 10.41 -12.14 3.77
N VAL A 19 10.73 -11.38 4.81
CA VAL A 19 11.14 -11.96 6.08
C VAL A 19 9.84 -12.47 6.66
N SER A 20 9.62 -13.79 6.57
CA SER A 20 8.58 -14.51 7.32
C SER A 20 8.93 -14.49 8.81
N ARG A 21 9.20 -13.31 9.37
CA ARG A 21 9.08 -13.11 10.80
C ARG A 21 7.60 -13.08 11.05
N ALA A 22 7.11 -14.14 11.69
CA ALA A 22 5.83 -14.13 12.35
C ALA A 22 5.86 -13.01 13.40
N TYR A 23 5.58 -11.78 12.96
CA TYR A 23 5.16 -10.74 13.88
C TYR A 23 3.94 -11.32 14.56
N LYS A 24 4.08 -11.55 15.87
CA LYS A 24 3.01 -12.00 16.75
C LYS A 24 1.77 -11.23 16.33
N ARG A 25 0.71 -11.93 15.91
CA ARG A 25 -0.55 -11.33 15.51
C ARG A 25 -1.02 -10.49 16.70
N LEU A 26 -0.68 -9.19 16.67
CA LEU A 26 -1.08 -8.26 17.68
C LEU A 26 -2.61 -8.21 17.60
N TYR A 27 -3.26 -8.38 18.74
CA TYR A 27 -4.71 -8.28 18.81
C TYR A 27 -5.09 -6.87 18.37
N PHE A 28 -5.76 -6.76 17.23
CA PHE A 28 -6.20 -5.50 16.67
C PHE A 28 -7.73 -5.47 16.75
N PRO A 29 -8.31 -4.55 17.54
CA PRO A 29 -9.75 -4.53 17.77
C PRO A 29 -10.51 -4.36 16.46
N GLU A 30 -11.67 -5.02 16.33
CA GLU A 30 -12.45 -4.97 15.07
C GLU A 30 -12.84 -3.55 14.67
N SER A 31 -13.12 -2.67 15.64
CA SER A 31 -13.37 -1.25 15.39
C SER A 31 -12.21 -0.56 14.68
N ALA A 32 -10.97 -0.86 15.08
CA ALA A 32 -9.80 -0.33 14.40
C ALA A 32 -9.61 -0.97 13.01
N GLN A 33 -9.97 -2.24 12.81
CA GLN A 33 -9.91 -2.89 11.48
C GLN A 33 -10.84 -2.20 10.50
N GLN A 34 -12.03 -1.87 10.97
CA GLN A 34 -13.06 -1.23 10.16
C GLN A 34 -12.65 0.20 9.81
N GLN A 35 -12.12 0.96 10.77
CA GLN A 35 -11.56 2.29 10.49
C GLN A 35 -10.41 2.23 9.48
N THR A 36 -9.48 1.29 9.67
CA THR A 36 -8.33 1.11 8.75
C THR A 36 -8.80 0.78 7.33
N ARG A 37 -9.86 -0.04 7.17
CA ARG A 37 -10.44 -0.33 5.86
C ARG A 37 -11.03 0.92 5.20
N LEU A 38 -11.78 1.72 5.96
CA LEU A 38 -12.35 2.98 5.46
C LEU A 38 -11.25 3.96 5.04
N ASP A 39 -10.17 4.06 5.80
CA ASP A 39 -9.05 4.94 5.50
C ASP A 39 -8.33 4.48 4.22
N VAL A 40 -8.17 3.17 4.03
CA VAL A 40 -7.60 2.58 2.80
C VAL A 40 -8.50 2.84 1.59
N GLU A 41 -9.81 2.67 1.70
CA GLU A 41 -10.75 2.95 0.61
C GLU A 41 -10.76 4.44 0.24
N ARG A 42 -10.75 5.32 1.24
CA ARG A 42 -10.66 6.77 1.03
C ARG A 42 -9.36 7.14 0.32
N LEU A 43 -8.24 6.56 0.73
CA LEU A 43 -6.95 6.79 0.08
C LEU A 43 -6.96 6.26 -1.37
N ALA A 44 -7.56 5.10 -1.63
CA ALA A 44 -7.68 4.54 -2.98
C ALA A 44 -8.46 5.47 -3.91
N SER A 45 -9.60 6.01 -3.43
CA SER A 45 -10.40 6.98 -4.17
C SER A 45 -9.62 8.25 -4.50
N LEU A 46 -8.88 8.78 -3.52
CA LEU A 46 -8.04 9.96 -3.72
C LEU A 46 -6.92 9.70 -4.73
N VAL A 47 -6.23 8.57 -4.66
CA VAL A 47 -5.18 8.19 -5.61
C VAL A 47 -5.76 7.98 -7.03
N SER A 48 -6.96 7.43 -7.15
CA SER A 48 -7.62 7.27 -8.45
C SER A 48 -7.99 8.62 -9.07
N ALA A 49 -8.47 9.56 -8.25
CA ALA A 49 -8.91 10.88 -8.68
C ALA A 49 -7.76 11.81 -9.12
N HIS A 50 -6.55 11.63 -8.59
CA HIS A 50 -5.39 12.48 -8.91
C HIS A 50 -4.45 11.77 -9.89
N ASP A 51 -4.03 12.44 -10.96
CA ASP A 51 -3.09 11.88 -11.94
C ASP A 51 -1.66 11.81 -11.44
N VAL A 52 -1.30 12.69 -10.51
CA VAL A 52 0.03 12.74 -9.87
C VAL A 52 -0.15 12.74 -8.35
N VAL A 53 0.57 11.85 -7.67
CA VAL A 53 0.53 11.71 -6.21
C VAL A 53 1.90 12.07 -5.62
N PHE A 54 1.96 13.14 -4.83
CA PHE A 54 3.18 13.56 -4.13
C PHE A 54 3.29 12.84 -2.78
N LEU A 55 4.37 12.08 -2.59
CA LEU A 55 4.64 11.38 -1.33
C LEU A 55 5.54 12.22 -0.41
N LEU A 56 4.92 13.10 0.37
CA LEU A 56 5.59 13.92 1.39
C LEU A 56 5.64 13.22 2.77
N LEU A 57 5.60 11.89 2.80
CA LEU A 57 5.53 11.12 4.04
C LEU A 57 6.92 10.96 4.68
N ASP A 58 7.02 11.16 5.99
CA ASP A 58 8.31 11.22 6.71
C ASP A 58 8.99 9.85 6.89
N THR A 59 8.22 8.76 6.94
CA THR A 59 8.76 7.42 7.19
C THR A 59 8.71 6.50 5.97
N ARG A 60 9.67 5.57 5.88
CA ARG A 60 9.71 4.54 4.81
C ARG A 60 8.48 3.63 4.83
N GLU A 61 7.94 3.36 6.02
CA GLU A 61 6.74 2.53 6.19
C GLU A 61 5.46 3.22 5.72
N SER A 62 5.38 4.54 5.82
CA SER A 62 4.21 5.26 5.30
C SER A 62 4.19 5.30 3.77
N ARG A 63 5.35 5.21 3.10
CA ARG A 63 5.46 5.37 1.64
C ARG A 63 5.02 4.15 0.82
N TRP A 64 5.15 2.92 1.34
CA TRP A 64 4.95 1.72 0.51
C TRP A 64 3.49 1.53 0.06
N LEU A 65 2.51 1.80 0.93
CA LEU A 65 1.10 1.58 0.63
C LEU A 65 0.60 2.52 -0.50
N PRO A 66 0.82 3.85 -0.42
CA PRO A 66 0.50 4.74 -1.53
C PRO A 66 1.25 4.41 -2.82
N THR A 67 2.52 3.97 -2.75
CA THR A 67 3.28 3.57 -3.94
C THR A 67 2.69 2.34 -4.61
N VAL A 68 2.29 1.33 -3.84
CA VAL A 68 1.64 0.12 -4.38
C VAL A 68 0.28 0.49 -4.99
N MET A 69 -0.50 1.37 -4.35
CA MET A 69 -1.77 1.85 -4.89
C MET A 69 -1.59 2.66 -6.18
N ALA A 70 -0.58 3.53 -6.24
CA ALA A 70 -0.25 4.27 -7.46
C ALA A 70 0.22 3.32 -8.58
N ALA A 71 1.04 2.32 -8.27
CA ALA A 71 1.50 1.33 -9.23
C ALA A 71 0.36 0.45 -9.76
N ALA A 72 -0.58 0.04 -8.89
CA ALA A 72 -1.78 -0.70 -9.30
C ALA A 72 -2.67 0.12 -10.24
N ASN A 73 -2.71 1.44 -10.04
CA ASN A 73 -3.43 2.37 -10.91
C ASN A 73 -2.62 2.84 -12.13
N ASN A 74 -1.44 2.25 -12.41
CA ASN A 74 -0.48 2.68 -13.45
C ASN A 74 -0.02 4.15 -13.35
N LYS A 75 -0.16 4.78 -12.17
CA LYS A 75 0.27 6.15 -11.90
C LYS A 75 1.70 6.23 -11.34
N ALA A 76 2.31 5.10 -10.98
CA ALA A 76 3.73 5.05 -10.66
C ALA A 76 4.56 5.01 -11.96
N SER A 77 5.42 6.01 -12.14
CA SER A 77 6.35 6.11 -13.27
C SER A 77 7.09 4.78 -13.51
N LYS A 78 6.93 4.23 -14.72
CA LYS A 78 7.93 3.32 -15.30
C LYS A 78 9.12 4.20 -15.69
N ALA A 79 10.19 4.11 -14.91
CA ALA A 79 11.54 4.47 -15.35
C ALA A 79 12.34 3.18 -15.52
#